data_AF-A0A3N0YYB5-F1
#
_entry.id   AF-A0A3N0YYB5-F1
#
_cell.length_a   1.000
_cell.length_b   1.000
_cell.length_c   1.000
_cell.angle_alpha   90.00
_cell.angle_beta   90.00
_cell.angle_gamma   90.00
#
_symmetry.space_group_name_H-M   'P 1'
#
loop_
_entity.id
_entity.type
_entity.pdbx_description
1 polymer ?
#
loop_
_entity_poly.entity_id
_entity_poly.type
_entity_poly.pdbx_seq_one_letter_code
_entity_poly.pdbx_strand_id
1 'polypeptide(L)'
;MAPNSVDDQYKGCIENMKHLVETKLLEKEKSQAENEFAKLWEEGVHNAKTPEDNLSKNHSVAVYVYTHSHPLYQFFNNDVRSQKQKYKDKTFKWYSLHFLLTEAIQILKKTQNRCYFTYRGTPEEFDKDVLNKEVRFGSFTSSSLNQSVAQRFGTKSCFQIKTCEGADVSHYSKFIFEKEVLIPPYEKFKVIAVNTRKGQNDLWCDTVFILHSSGTSSNLNCAVASMDISTNAPSINFIIGFFVIITIIIICYVIYILIKKCYGLDTVRPYQAFNY
;
A
#
# COMPACT_ATOMS: atom_id res chain seq x y z
N MET A 1 -19.02 10.55 4.24
CA MET A 1 -18.77 9.38 3.35
C MET A 1 -17.56 9.52 2.42
N ALA A 2 -17.00 10.73 2.23
CA ALA A 2 -15.77 10.94 1.45
C ALA A 2 -15.78 10.35 0.02
N PRO A 3 -16.70 10.78 -0.86
CA PRO A 3 -16.86 10.18 -2.19
C PRO A 3 -15.65 10.36 -3.12
N ASN A 4 -14.79 11.36 -2.86
CA ASN A 4 -13.61 11.67 -3.67
C ASN A 4 -12.30 11.09 -3.09
N SER A 5 -12.42 10.19 -2.11
CA SER A 5 -11.30 9.49 -1.50
C SER A 5 -10.64 8.53 -2.48
N VAL A 6 -9.31 8.49 -2.46
CA VAL A 6 -8.52 7.35 -2.92
C VAL A 6 -8.58 6.30 -1.83
N ASP A 7 -9.44 5.29 -2.01
CA ASP A 7 -9.79 4.30 -1.00
C ASP A 7 -9.59 2.86 -1.46
N ASP A 8 -8.70 2.65 -2.43
CA ASP A 8 -8.44 1.34 -3.03
C ASP A 8 -7.97 0.34 -1.97
N GLN A 9 -8.65 -0.80 -1.90
CA GLN A 9 -8.32 -1.90 -0.99
C GLN A 9 -7.43 -2.97 -1.66
N TYR A 10 -7.20 -2.84 -2.97
CA TYR A 10 -6.41 -3.77 -3.78
C TYR A 10 -6.93 -5.22 -3.74
N LYS A 11 -8.24 -5.43 -3.57
CA LYS A 11 -8.83 -6.77 -3.48
C LYS A 11 -8.68 -7.50 -4.80
N GLY A 12 -7.90 -8.57 -4.79
CA GLY A 12 -7.62 -9.41 -5.95
C GLY A 12 -6.45 -8.93 -6.82
N CYS A 13 -5.71 -7.90 -6.41
CA CYS A 13 -4.59 -7.37 -7.21
C CYS A 13 -3.36 -6.93 -6.39
N ILE A 14 -3.23 -7.39 -5.13
CA ILE A 14 -2.08 -7.08 -4.27
C ILE A 14 -0.77 -7.40 -4.98
N GLU A 15 -0.60 -8.62 -5.51
CA GLU A 15 0.63 -9.03 -6.18
C GLU A 15 0.95 -8.18 -7.41
N ASN A 16 -0.05 -7.84 -8.24
CA ASN A 16 0.14 -7.00 -9.42
C ASN A 16 0.54 -5.57 -9.02
N MET A 17 -0.13 -5.00 -8.01
CA MET A 17 0.20 -3.66 -7.52
C MET A 17 1.57 -3.62 -6.85
N LYS A 18 1.92 -4.66 -6.09
CA LYS A 18 3.24 -4.83 -5.49
C LYS A 18 4.33 -4.85 -6.55
N HIS A 19 4.17 -5.69 -7.58
CA HIS A 19 5.10 -5.77 -8.69
C HIS A 19 5.29 -4.40 -9.36
N LEU A 20 4.19 -3.70 -9.66
CA LEU A 20 4.21 -2.38 -10.27
C LEU A 20 4.89 -1.32 -9.39
N VAL A 21 4.65 -1.37 -8.07
CA VAL A 21 5.30 -0.47 -7.11
C VAL A 21 6.80 -0.72 -7.04
N GLU A 22 7.21 -1.98 -6.91
CA GLU A 22 8.61 -2.36 -6.75
C GLU A 22 9.45 -2.16 -8.03
N THR A 23 8.84 -2.35 -9.20
CA THR A 23 9.58 -2.27 -10.49
C THR A 23 9.53 -0.90 -11.15
N LYS A 24 8.54 -0.06 -10.82
CA LYS A 24 8.27 1.16 -11.62
C LYS A 24 7.85 2.36 -10.79
N LEU A 25 6.76 2.27 -10.02
CA LEU A 25 6.16 3.47 -9.43
C LEU A 25 7.05 4.09 -8.37
N LEU A 26 7.63 3.29 -7.48
CA LEU A 26 8.42 3.82 -6.37
C LEU A 26 9.67 4.55 -6.89
N GLU A 27 10.43 3.94 -7.79
CA GLU A 27 11.60 4.59 -8.39
C GLU A 27 11.22 5.85 -9.19
N LYS A 28 10.10 5.82 -9.92
CA LYS A 28 9.58 7.00 -10.62
C LYS A 28 9.17 8.13 -9.65
N GLU A 29 8.49 7.81 -8.56
CA GLU A 29 8.04 8.79 -7.57
C GLU A 29 9.20 9.41 -6.79
N LYS A 30 10.31 8.67 -6.65
CA LYS A 30 11.59 9.13 -6.06
C LYS A 30 12.55 9.80 -7.04
N SER A 31 12.32 9.74 -8.36
CA SER A 31 13.35 10.06 -9.36
C SER A 31 13.85 11.51 -9.32
N GLN A 32 13.11 12.42 -8.68
CA GLN A 32 13.55 13.78 -8.42
C GLN A 32 14.09 13.87 -6.99
N ALA A 33 15.41 13.83 -6.81
CA ALA A 33 16.05 13.86 -5.50
C ALA A 33 15.73 15.13 -4.67
N GLU A 34 15.32 16.22 -5.34
CA GLU A 34 14.87 17.44 -4.67
C GLU A 34 13.47 17.30 -4.04
N ASN A 35 12.69 16.29 -4.45
CA ASN A 35 11.37 15.98 -3.90
C ASN A 35 11.51 15.54 -2.43
N GLU A 36 10.71 16.15 -1.56
CA GLU A 36 10.62 15.82 -0.14
C GLU A 36 10.32 14.33 0.09
N PHE A 37 9.48 13.71 -0.74
CA PHE A 37 9.20 12.28 -0.67
C PHE A 37 10.46 11.43 -0.86
N ALA A 38 11.31 11.78 -1.83
CA ALA A 38 12.55 11.04 -2.10
C ALA A 38 13.52 11.10 -0.92
N LYS A 39 13.66 12.29 -0.32
CA LYS A 39 14.53 12.51 0.86
C LYS A 39 14.04 11.73 2.07
N LEU A 40 12.74 11.80 2.38
CA LEU A 40 12.15 11.07 3.50
C LEU A 40 12.18 9.56 3.28
N TRP A 41 11.98 9.10 2.04
CA TRP A 41 12.11 7.69 1.70
C TRP A 41 13.54 7.18 1.95
N GLU A 42 14.55 7.91 1.48
CA GLU A 42 15.95 7.56 1.72
C GLU A 42 16.28 7.55 3.21
N GLU A 43 15.82 8.55 3.97
CA GLU A 43 15.96 8.55 5.43
C GLU A 43 15.30 7.31 6.06
N GLY A 44 14.11 6.95 5.61
CA GLY A 44 13.40 5.75 6.06
C GLY A 44 14.15 4.46 5.72
N VAL A 45 14.80 4.36 4.55
CA VAL A 45 15.61 3.18 4.17
C VAL A 45 16.71 2.86 5.19
N HIS A 46 17.27 3.89 5.83
CA HIS A 46 18.33 3.78 6.85
C HIS A 46 17.81 3.67 8.28
N ASN A 47 16.69 4.34 8.59
CA ASN A 47 16.24 4.52 9.98
C ASN A 47 14.96 3.77 10.32
N ALA A 48 14.20 3.26 9.34
CA ALA A 48 13.01 2.48 9.61
C ALA A 48 13.37 1.19 10.34
N LYS A 49 12.48 0.77 11.23
CA LYS A 49 12.64 -0.47 11.98
C LYS A 49 12.71 -1.66 11.02
N THR A 50 13.63 -2.59 11.30
CA THR A 50 13.69 -3.88 10.59
C THR A 50 12.30 -4.51 10.59
N PRO A 51 11.77 -4.93 9.42
CA PRO A 51 10.42 -5.46 9.34
C PRO A 51 10.27 -6.75 10.15
N GLU A 52 9.17 -6.83 10.90
CA GLU A 52 8.67 -8.03 11.59
C GLU A 52 7.22 -8.27 11.10
N ASP A 53 6.45 -9.18 11.72
CA ASP A 53 5.01 -9.37 11.43
C ASP A 53 4.62 -9.67 9.97
N ASN A 54 5.54 -10.23 9.17
CA ASN A 54 5.41 -10.44 7.72
C ASN A 54 5.40 -9.15 6.87
N LEU A 55 5.83 -8.03 7.43
CA LEU A 55 6.07 -6.82 6.66
C LEU A 55 7.30 -6.96 5.76
N SER A 56 7.31 -6.22 4.65
CA SER A 56 8.48 -6.03 3.81
C SER A 56 9.27 -4.82 4.33
N LYS A 57 10.52 -4.67 3.86
CA LYS A 57 11.30 -3.45 4.14
C LYS A 57 10.55 -2.20 3.68
N ASN A 58 9.92 -2.24 2.50
CA ASN A 58 9.16 -1.11 1.96
C ASN A 58 7.93 -0.78 2.80
N HIS A 59 7.30 -1.74 3.46
CA HIS A 59 6.21 -1.47 4.42
C HIS A 59 6.72 -0.69 5.63
N SER A 60 7.82 -1.14 6.27
CA SER A 60 8.42 -0.41 7.39
C SER A 60 8.83 1.01 7.01
N VAL A 61 9.44 1.18 5.84
CA VAL A 61 9.82 2.50 5.31
C VAL A 61 8.59 3.38 5.07
N ALA A 62 7.52 2.84 4.47
CA ALA A 62 6.29 3.58 4.22
C ALA A 62 5.65 4.09 5.53
N VAL A 63 5.60 3.27 6.58
CA VAL A 63 5.11 3.70 7.90
C VAL A 63 6.02 4.77 8.50
N TYR A 64 7.34 4.58 8.45
CA TYR A 64 8.30 5.58 8.93
C TYR A 64 8.13 6.94 8.24
N VAL A 65 7.98 6.93 6.91
CA VAL A 65 7.79 8.13 6.09
C VAL A 65 6.47 8.82 6.41
N TYR A 66 5.38 8.06 6.53
CA TYR A 66 4.06 8.61 6.85
C TYR A 66 4.00 9.24 8.25
N THR A 67 4.74 8.69 9.21
CA THR A 67 4.73 9.13 10.62
C THR A 67 5.82 10.16 10.94
N HIS A 68 6.53 10.65 9.92
CA HIS A 68 7.54 11.68 10.10
C HIS A 68 6.93 13.02 10.50
N SER A 69 7.67 13.85 11.24
CA SER A 69 7.26 15.20 11.67
C SER A 69 7.13 16.22 10.53
N HIS A 70 7.61 15.87 9.33
CA HIS A 70 7.51 16.73 8.16
C HIS A 70 6.08 16.66 7.60
N PRO A 71 5.57 17.73 6.97
CA PRO A 71 4.17 17.84 6.55
C PRO A 71 3.77 16.88 5.42
N LEU A 72 4.61 15.91 5.04
CA LEU A 72 4.31 14.94 3.99
C LEU A 72 2.98 14.23 4.23
N TYR A 73 2.69 13.79 5.46
CA TYR A 73 1.42 13.15 5.77
C TYR A 73 0.22 14.09 5.51
N GLN A 74 0.40 15.40 5.65
CA GLN A 74 -0.66 16.39 5.39
C GLN A 74 -0.94 16.47 3.89
N PHE A 75 0.10 16.63 3.06
CA PHE A 75 -0.04 16.65 1.60
C PHE A 75 -0.59 15.33 1.07
N PHE A 76 -0.04 14.20 1.52
CA PHE A 76 -0.52 12.88 1.18
C PHE A 76 -1.99 12.70 1.56
N ASN A 77 -2.38 12.99 2.81
CA ASN A 77 -3.76 12.82 3.25
C ASN A 77 -4.74 13.77 2.54
N ASN A 78 -4.31 14.99 2.19
CA ASN A 78 -5.12 15.92 1.40
C ASN A 78 -5.38 15.38 -0.01
N ASP A 79 -4.35 14.83 -0.65
CA ASP A 79 -4.44 14.23 -1.96
C ASP A 79 -5.30 12.96 -1.93
N VAL A 80 -5.08 12.08 -0.95
CA VAL A 80 -5.92 10.88 -0.73
C VAL A 80 -7.38 11.27 -0.52
N ARG A 81 -7.67 12.36 0.21
CA ARG A 81 -9.06 12.78 0.49
C ARG A 81 -9.84 13.25 -0.75
N SER A 82 -9.15 13.71 -1.79
CA SER A 82 -9.77 14.50 -2.87
C SER A 82 -9.44 14.06 -4.29
N GLN A 83 -8.37 13.29 -4.50
CA GLN A 83 -7.81 13.04 -5.83
C GLN A 83 -8.21 11.68 -6.44
N LYS A 84 -9.37 11.11 -6.09
CA LYS A 84 -9.89 9.87 -6.72
C LYS A 84 -9.82 9.90 -8.24
N GLN A 85 -10.18 11.02 -8.87
CA GLN A 85 -10.16 11.14 -10.32
C GLN A 85 -8.73 11.10 -10.89
N LYS A 86 -7.78 11.82 -10.28
CA LYS A 86 -6.36 11.75 -10.69
C LYS A 86 -5.75 10.36 -10.49
N TYR A 87 -6.21 9.62 -9.47
CA TYR A 87 -5.81 8.23 -9.27
C TYR A 87 -6.24 7.36 -10.45
N LYS A 88 -7.49 7.50 -10.91
CA LYS A 88 -7.99 6.79 -12.10
C LYS A 88 -7.31 7.25 -13.40
N ASP A 89 -7.01 8.55 -13.50
CA ASP A 89 -6.38 9.15 -14.68
C ASP A 89 -4.86 8.96 -14.70
N LYS A 90 -4.30 8.16 -13.78
CA LYS A 90 -2.88 7.82 -13.73
C LYS A 90 -1.95 9.02 -13.49
N THR A 91 -2.46 10.05 -12.80
CA THR A 91 -1.73 11.30 -12.47
C THR A 91 -1.62 11.59 -10.97
N PHE A 92 -2.17 10.75 -10.11
CA PHE A 92 -1.90 10.78 -8.66
C PHE A 92 -0.41 10.57 -8.38
N LYS A 93 0.10 11.18 -7.31
CA LYS A 93 1.56 11.25 -7.04
C LYS A 93 2.05 10.27 -5.98
N TRP A 94 1.14 9.54 -5.34
CA TRP A 94 1.41 8.78 -4.12
C TRP A 94 1.00 7.32 -4.23
N TYR A 95 1.12 6.71 -5.42
CA TYR A 95 0.65 5.33 -5.61
C TYR A 95 1.40 4.35 -4.71
N SER A 96 2.72 4.49 -4.62
CA SER A 96 3.55 3.57 -3.83
C SER A 96 3.26 3.72 -2.35
N LEU A 97 3.24 4.96 -1.83
CA LEU A 97 2.95 5.20 -0.41
C LEU A 97 1.54 4.75 -0.04
N HIS A 98 0.53 5.04 -0.88
CA HIS A 98 -0.84 4.58 -0.65
C HIS A 98 -0.95 3.06 -0.60
N PHE A 99 -0.36 2.37 -1.59
CA PHE A 99 -0.38 0.91 -1.65
C PHE A 99 0.33 0.29 -0.45
N LEU A 100 1.57 0.71 -0.17
CA LEU A 100 2.39 0.13 0.88
C LEU A 100 1.80 0.34 2.28
N LEU A 101 1.20 1.51 2.56
CA LEU A 101 0.48 1.74 3.81
C LEU A 101 -0.79 0.88 3.89
N THR A 102 -1.54 0.76 2.80
CA THR A 102 -2.75 -0.09 2.75
C THR A 102 -2.41 -1.54 3.05
N GLU A 103 -1.39 -2.08 2.36
CA GLU A 103 -0.96 -3.47 2.53
C GLU A 103 -0.35 -3.69 3.93
N ALA A 104 0.46 -2.75 4.45
CA ALA A 104 1.02 -2.84 5.80
C ALA A 104 -0.08 -2.96 6.87
N ILE A 105 -1.11 -2.12 6.81
CA ILE A 105 -2.26 -2.20 7.73
C ILE A 105 -2.97 -3.56 7.59
N GLN A 106 -3.20 -4.02 6.36
CA GLN A 106 -3.86 -5.32 6.12
C GLN A 106 -3.05 -6.51 6.66
N ILE A 107 -1.72 -6.48 6.54
CA ILE A 107 -0.83 -7.51 7.10
C ILE A 107 -0.86 -7.46 8.63
N LEU A 108 -0.63 -6.30 9.22
CA LEU A 108 -0.64 -6.12 10.68
C LEU A 108 -2.00 -6.45 11.29
N LYS A 109 -3.09 -6.16 10.58
CA LYS A 109 -4.44 -6.49 11.07
C LYS A 109 -4.66 -8.00 11.21
N LYS A 110 -4.07 -8.80 10.31
CA LYS A 110 -4.11 -10.27 10.38
C LYS A 110 -3.32 -10.80 11.58
N THR A 111 -2.16 -10.22 11.89
CA THR A 111 -1.32 -10.65 13.00
C THR A 111 -1.88 -10.18 14.35
N GLN A 112 -2.34 -8.93 14.44
CA GLN A 112 -2.86 -8.32 15.67
C GLN A 112 -4.28 -8.79 16.02
N ASN A 113 -5.08 -9.15 15.02
CA ASN A 113 -6.40 -9.79 15.13
C ASN A 113 -7.36 -9.21 16.21
N ARG A 114 -7.39 -7.88 16.37
CA ARG A 114 -8.30 -7.20 17.30
C ARG A 114 -8.82 -5.87 16.76
N CYS A 115 -9.81 -5.29 17.42
CA CYS A 115 -10.19 -3.89 17.24
C CYS A 115 -9.46 -3.03 18.30
N TYR A 116 -9.24 -1.77 17.99
CA TYR A 116 -8.59 -0.81 18.88
C TYR A 116 -9.55 0.28 19.32
N PHE A 117 -9.40 0.72 20.58
CA PHE A 117 -9.98 1.96 21.07
C PHE A 117 -8.88 3.03 21.05
N THR A 118 -9.10 4.07 20.27
CA THR A 118 -8.08 5.09 19.97
C THR A 118 -8.65 6.49 20.06
N TYR A 119 -7.76 7.47 20.09
CA TYR A 119 -8.07 8.88 20.27
C TYR A 119 -7.44 9.70 19.15
N ARG A 120 -8.17 10.67 18.63
CA ARG A 120 -7.63 11.65 17.67
C ARG A 120 -8.07 13.05 18.07
N GLY A 121 -7.13 13.97 18.24
CA GLY A 121 -7.40 15.39 18.43
C GLY A 121 -7.12 16.16 17.13
N THR A 122 -7.85 17.25 16.92
CA THR A 122 -7.70 18.12 15.75
C THR A 122 -7.98 19.59 16.14
N PRO A 123 -7.38 20.57 15.45
CA PRO A 123 -7.72 21.98 15.62
C PRO A 123 -8.99 22.38 14.84
N GLU A 124 -9.55 21.47 14.04
CA GLU A 124 -10.66 21.72 13.13
C GLU A 124 -12.03 21.57 13.80
N GLU A 125 -13.03 22.28 13.29
CA GLU A 125 -14.43 22.10 13.67
C GLU A 125 -15.16 21.22 12.64
N PHE A 126 -15.93 20.26 13.13
CA PHE A 126 -16.73 19.35 12.30
C PHE A 126 -18.22 19.57 12.55
N ASP A 127 -19.03 19.18 11.56
CA ASP A 127 -20.49 19.15 11.69
C ASP A 127 -20.91 18.25 12.86
N LYS A 128 -21.81 18.79 13.71
CA LYS A 128 -22.32 18.15 14.92
C LYS A 128 -23.63 17.42 14.66
N ASP A 129 -24.33 17.73 13.57
CA ASP A 129 -25.54 17.00 13.15
C ASP A 129 -25.15 15.71 12.42
N VAL A 130 -24.46 14.82 13.12
CA VAL A 130 -23.97 13.54 12.57
C VAL A 130 -24.31 12.35 13.45
N LEU A 131 -25.00 12.56 14.58
CA LEU A 131 -25.44 11.49 15.47
C LEU A 131 -26.24 10.43 14.70
N ASN A 132 -25.94 9.15 14.94
CA ASN A 132 -26.50 7.99 14.25
C ASN A 132 -26.24 7.90 12.74
N LYS A 133 -25.50 8.84 12.13
CA LYS A 133 -25.09 8.77 10.72
C LYS A 133 -23.83 7.93 10.56
N GLU A 134 -23.64 7.36 9.37
CA GLU A 134 -22.36 6.77 8.98
C GLU A 134 -21.42 7.85 8.42
N VAL A 135 -20.17 7.81 8.87
CA VAL A 135 -19.10 8.70 8.44
C VAL A 135 -17.89 7.88 8.01
N ARG A 136 -17.00 8.52 7.26
CA ARG A 136 -15.73 7.96 6.81
C ARG A 136 -14.74 9.10 6.61
N PHE A 137 -13.53 8.94 7.13
CA PHE A 137 -12.50 9.98 7.06
C PHE A 137 -12.01 10.23 5.63
N GLY A 138 -11.93 9.18 4.80
CA GLY A 138 -11.55 9.29 3.39
C GLY A 138 -10.06 9.57 3.14
N SER A 139 -9.24 9.57 4.18
CA SER A 139 -7.79 9.54 4.11
C SER A 139 -7.27 8.55 5.15
N PHE A 140 -5.99 8.21 5.08
CA PHE A 140 -5.36 7.59 6.24
C PHE A 140 -5.53 8.51 7.44
N THR A 141 -5.84 7.91 8.59
CA THR A 141 -6.21 8.65 9.79
C THR A 141 -5.38 8.14 10.95
N SER A 142 -4.40 8.95 11.35
CA SER A 142 -3.62 8.70 12.55
C SER A 142 -4.48 8.92 13.80
N SER A 143 -4.41 7.95 14.71
CA SER A 143 -5.01 8.01 16.04
C SER A 143 -4.03 7.42 17.04
N SER A 144 -4.19 7.71 18.33
CA SER A 144 -3.29 7.23 19.37
C SER A 144 -4.03 6.33 20.35
N LEU A 145 -3.35 5.32 20.88
CA LEU A 145 -3.81 4.57 22.06
C LEU A 145 -3.78 5.41 23.34
N ASN A 146 -3.19 6.62 23.30
CA ASN A 146 -3.09 7.53 24.43
C ASN A 146 -3.83 8.85 24.14
N GLN A 147 -4.88 9.11 24.91
CA GLN A 147 -5.67 10.35 24.79
C GLN A 147 -4.82 11.61 24.95
N SER A 148 -3.87 11.64 25.90
CA SER A 148 -3.01 12.80 26.15
C SER A 148 -2.03 13.06 25.00
N VAL A 149 -1.67 12.04 24.22
CA VAL A 149 -0.93 12.23 22.97
C VAL A 149 -1.84 12.85 21.93
N ALA A 150 -3.04 12.30 21.74
CA ALA A 150 -4.01 12.79 20.77
C ALA A 150 -4.37 14.27 20.97
N GLN A 151 -4.46 14.75 22.22
CA GLN A 151 -4.74 16.15 22.55
C GLN A 151 -3.68 17.14 22.05
N ARG A 152 -2.42 16.69 21.86
CA ARG A 152 -1.34 17.55 21.35
C ARG A 152 -1.57 17.99 19.92
N PHE A 153 -2.39 17.25 19.17
CA PHE A 153 -2.76 17.55 17.79
C PHE A 153 -3.96 18.49 17.68
N GLY A 154 -4.54 18.91 18.79
CA GLY A 154 -5.62 19.89 18.86
C GLY A 154 -6.79 19.44 19.71
N THR A 155 -7.54 20.42 20.23
CA THR A 155 -8.61 20.22 21.21
C THR A 155 -9.95 20.80 20.74
N LYS A 156 -10.07 21.18 19.46
CA LYS A 156 -11.32 21.71 18.90
C LYS A 156 -12.33 20.59 18.68
N SER A 157 -11.98 19.61 17.85
CA SER A 157 -12.77 18.41 17.64
C SER A 157 -11.93 17.18 17.88
N CYS A 158 -12.44 16.29 18.72
CA CYS A 158 -11.75 15.07 19.10
C CYS A 158 -12.63 13.85 18.88
N PHE A 159 -11.98 12.72 18.63
CA PHE A 159 -12.64 11.48 18.28
C PHE A 159 -12.17 10.39 19.24
N GLN A 160 -13.12 9.69 19.84
CA GLN A 160 -12.92 8.39 20.47
C GLN A 160 -13.38 7.34 19.48
N ILE A 161 -12.46 6.53 18.99
CA ILE A 161 -12.66 5.68 17.82
C ILE A 161 -12.49 4.23 18.23
N LYS A 162 -13.52 3.42 18.06
CA LYS A 162 -13.39 1.96 18.02
C LYS A 162 -13.18 1.53 16.57
N THR A 163 -11.93 1.35 16.16
CA THR A 163 -11.54 0.91 14.81
C THR A 163 -11.33 -0.60 14.78
N CYS A 164 -11.83 -1.25 13.73
CA CYS A 164 -11.65 -2.67 13.45
C CYS A 164 -10.92 -2.93 12.15
N GLU A 165 -10.54 -1.91 11.38
CA GLU A 165 -9.69 -2.03 10.19
C GLU A 165 -8.30 -1.38 10.40
N GLY A 166 -8.15 -0.53 11.42
CA GLY A 166 -6.88 0.06 11.79
C GLY A 166 -5.93 -0.93 12.44
N ALA A 167 -4.63 -0.64 12.32
CA ALA A 167 -3.55 -1.43 12.91
C ALA A 167 -2.66 -0.55 13.77
N ASP A 168 -2.15 -1.12 14.88
CA ASP A 168 -1.11 -0.49 15.68
C ASP A 168 0.20 -0.49 14.87
N VAL A 169 0.68 0.70 14.52
CA VAL A 169 1.90 0.91 13.73
C VAL A 169 3.03 1.48 14.58
N SER A 170 2.82 1.66 15.89
CA SER A 170 3.74 2.34 16.80
C SER A 170 5.18 1.82 16.74
N HIS A 171 5.34 0.51 16.56
CA HIS A 171 6.65 -0.14 16.47
C HIS A 171 7.46 0.28 15.24
N TYR A 172 6.77 0.64 14.16
CA TYR A 172 7.34 1.01 12.87
C TYR A 172 7.32 2.53 12.62
N SER A 173 6.64 3.29 13.48
CA SER A 173 6.56 4.76 13.40
C SER A 173 7.90 5.43 13.73
N LYS A 174 8.15 6.61 13.14
CA LYS A 174 9.23 7.53 13.52
C LYS A 174 9.13 7.91 15.00
N PHE A 175 7.91 8.13 15.50
CA PHE A 175 7.64 8.52 16.89
C PHE A 175 6.89 7.43 17.65
N ILE A 176 7.63 6.42 18.11
CA ILE A 176 7.08 5.26 18.85
C ILE A 176 6.21 5.70 20.06
N PHE A 177 6.57 6.81 20.72
CA PHE A 177 5.84 7.31 21.88
C PHE A 177 4.43 7.83 21.57
N GLU A 178 4.11 8.07 20.29
CA GLU A 178 2.77 8.50 19.89
C GLU A 178 1.74 7.37 19.97
N LYS A 179 2.20 6.11 20.10
CA LYS A 179 1.34 4.93 20.20
C LYS A 179 0.28 4.88 19.09
N GLU A 180 0.74 5.10 17.86
CA GLU A 180 -0.12 5.34 16.72
C GLU A 180 -0.82 4.07 16.24
N VAL A 181 -2.14 4.18 16.10
CA VAL A 181 -2.97 3.26 15.32
C VAL A 181 -3.38 3.98 14.05
N LEU A 182 -2.96 3.42 12.91
CA LEU A 182 -3.25 3.96 11.60
C LEU A 182 -4.52 3.33 11.04
N ILE A 183 -5.51 4.17 10.75
CA ILE A 183 -6.82 3.77 10.24
C ILE A 183 -6.84 3.97 8.71
N PRO A 184 -7.24 2.95 7.92
CA PRO A 184 -7.25 3.06 6.46
C PRO A 184 -8.40 3.94 5.94
N PRO A 185 -8.30 4.49 4.72
CA PRO A 185 -9.29 5.43 4.17
C PRO A 185 -10.68 4.84 3.92
N TYR A 186 -10.80 3.50 3.90
CA TYR A 186 -12.02 2.78 3.56
C TYR A 186 -12.88 2.35 4.76
N GLU A 187 -12.43 2.55 6.00
CA GLU A 187 -13.22 2.18 7.18
C GLU A 187 -14.39 3.15 7.40
N LYS A 188 -15.59 2.61 7.58
CA LYS A 188 -16.79 3.36 7.95
C LYS A 188 -16.99 3.32 9.47
N PHE A 189 -17.59 4.39 9.98
CA PHE A 189 -17.93 4.50 11.38
C PHE A 189 -19.37 4.98 11.55
N LYS A 190 -20.11 4.37 12.48
CA LYS A 190 -21.33 4.94 13.01
C LYS A 190 -21.00 5.92 14.14
N VAL A 191 -21.55 7.13 14.07
CA VAL A 191 -21.44 8.11 15.16
C VAL A 191 -22.41 7.73 16.28
N ILE A 192 -21.87 7.36 17.44
CA ILE A 192 -22.62 6.90 18.61
C ILE A 192 -22.99 8.06 19.53
N ALA A 193 -22.13 9.07 19.64
CA ALA A 193 -22.38 10.26 20.45
C ALA A 193 -21.63 11.47 19.90
N VAL A 194 -22.19 12.65 20.17
CA VAL A 194 -21.58 13.96 19.93
C VAL A 194 -21.73 14.77 21.21
N ASN A 195 -20.64 14.88 21.98
CA ASN A 195 -20.64 15.60 23.26
C ASN A 195 -19.99 16.97 23.06
N THR A 196 -20.63 18.03 23.53
CA THR A 196 -20.09 19.40 23.43
C THR A 196 -19.87 19.98 24.81
N ARG A 197 -18.81 20.78 24.96
CA ARG A 197 -18.42 21.41 26.23
C ARG A 197 -19.49 22.33 26.81
N LYS A 198 -20.41 22.84 25.99
CA LYS A 198 -21.61 23.56 26.47
C LYS A 198 -22.50 22.59 27.27
N GLY A 199 -22.26 22.49 28.58
CA GLY A 199 -23.01 21.64 29.52
C GLY A 199 -22.18 20.58 30.25
N GLN A 200 -20.88 20.45 29.98
CA GLN A 200 -19.97 19.50 30.65
C GLN A 200 -18.58 20.12 30.85
N ASN A 201 -18.21 20.40 32.10
CA ASN A 201 -16.96 21.11 32.41
C ASN A 201 -15.68 20.26 32.19
N ASP A 202 -15.79 18.93 32.14
CA ASP A 202 -14.63 18.01 32.13
C ASP A 202 -14.36 17.35 30.76
N LEU A 203 -14.97 17.84 29.67
CA LEU A 203 -14.69 17.31 28.33
C LEU A 203 -13.27 17.69 27.88
N TRP A 204 -12.51 16.69 27.44
CA TRP A 204 -11.11 16.83 27.05
C TRP A 204 -10.88 17.63 25.75
N CYS A 205 -11.96 17.99 25.04
CA CYS A 205 -12.01 18.86 23.86
C CYS A 205 -13.33 19.67 23.81
N ASP A 206 -13.45 20.66 22.92
CA ASP A 206 -14.69 21.44 22.76
C ASP A 206 -15.85 20.56 22.28
N THR A 207 -15.57 19.65 21.35
CA THR A 207 -16.50 18.62 20.87
C THR A 207 -15.81 17.26 20.83
N VAL A 208 -16.46 16.22 21.36
CA VAL A 208 -15.99 14.83 21.34
C VAL A 208 -17.00 13.97 20.59
N PHE A 209 -16.56 13.37 19.49
CA PHE A 209 -17.30 12.40 18.70
C PHE A 209 -16.91 10.99 19.13
N ILE A 210 -17.90 10.12 19.38
CA ILE A 210 -17.67 8.70 19.65
C ILE A 210 -18.05 7.90 18.42
N LEU A 211 -17.08 7.19 17.84
CA LEU A 211 -17.20 6.49 16.57
C LEU A 211 -16.98 4.99 16.77
N HIS A 212 -17.91 4.17 16.28
CA HIS A 212 -17.73 2.71 16.22
C HIS A 212 -17.63 2.25 14.77
N SER A 213 -16.65 1.39 14.47
CA SER A 213 -16.51 0.73 13.18
C SER A 213 -17.85 0.10 12.76
N SER A 214 -18.27 0.39 11.53
CA SER A 214 -19.49 -0.13 10.91
C SER A 214 -19.21 -0.85 9.58
N GLY A 215 -17.97 -1.33 9.42
CA GLY A 215 -17.50 -2.07 8.26
C GLY A 215 -16.70 -1.21 7.27
N THR A 216 -16.58 -1.67 6.03
CA THR A 216 -15.77 -1.01 5.00
C THR A 216 -16.62 -0.50 3.85
N SER A 217 -16.13 0.52 3.15
CA SER A 217 -16.67 0.96 1.87
C SER A 217 -15.56 1.63 1.05
N SER A 218 -15.46 1.24 -0.21
CA SER A 218 -14.50 1.79 -1.15
C SER A 218 -15.16 2.06 -2.49
N ASN A 219 -14.74 3.13 -3.16
CA ASN A 219 -15.18 3.51 -4.49
C ASN A 219 -14.16 3.15 -5.56
N LEU A 220 -13.02 2.55 -5.15
CA LEU A 220 -11.95 2.08 -6.01
C LEU A 220 -11.64 0.62 -5.69
N ASN A 221 -11.34 -0.16 -6.72
CA ASN A 221 -10.70 -1.45 -6.51
C ASN A 221 -9.79 -1.74 -7.70
N CYS A 222 -8.50 -1.91 -7.43
CA CYS A 222 -7.50 -2.29 -8.41
C CYS A 222 -7.45 -1.35 -9.63
N ALA A 223 -7.78 -0.07 -9.47
CA ALA A 223 -7.99 0.83 -10.62
C ALA A 223 -6.70 1.10 -11.43
N VAL A 224 -5.54 0.87 -10.82
CA VAL A 224 -4.21 1.07 -11.43
C VAL A 224 -3.34 -0.19 -11.41
N ALA A 225 -3.81 -1.31 -10.85
CA ALA A 225 -3.01 -2.53 -10.71
C ALA A 225 -2.78 -3.28 -12.04
N SER A 226 -3.49 -2.91 -13.12
CA SER A 226 -3.30 -3.48 -14.46
C SER A 226 -2.33 -2.69 -15.35
N MET A 227 -1.55 -1.75 -14.79
CA MET A 227 -0.61 -0.92 -15.57
C MET A 227 0.47 -1.70 -16.35
N ASP A 228 0.68 -3.00 -16.07
CA ASP A 228 1.66 -3.85 -16.76
C ASP A 228 1.11 -4.87 -17.76
N ILE A 229 -0.21 -5.02 -17.91
CA ILE A 229 -0.74 -6.04 -18.85
C ILE A 229 -0.44 -5.66 -20.31
N SER A 230 -0.16 -4.38 -20.61
CA SER A 230 0.16 -3.95 -21.99
C SER A 230 1.66 -3.92 -22.34
N THR A 231 2.58 -4.16 -21.40
CA THR A 231 4.03 -4.03 -21.65
C THR A 231 4.81 -5.34 -21.56
N ASN A 232 4.19 -6.41 -21.07
CA ASN A 232 4.78 -7.75 -21.04
C ASN A 232 4.45 -8.61 -22.28
N ALA A 233 3.83 -8.03 -23.31
CA ALA A 233 3.88 -8.64 -24.63
C ALA A 233 5.35 -8.60 -25.11
N PRO A 234 5.99 -9.75 -25.40
CA PRO A 234 7.34 -9.72 -25.96
C PRO A 234 7.32 -8.81 -27.19
N SER A 235 8.31 -7.91 -27.29
CA SER A 235 8.41 -7.01 -28.44
C SER A 235 8.38 -7.85 -29.73
N ILE A 236 7.81 -7.31 -30.80
CA ILE A 236 7.76 -8.01 -32.10
C ILE A 236 9.16 -8.50 -32.49
N ASN A 237 10.20 -7.73 -32.16
CA ASN A 237 11.60 -8.12 -32.35
C ASN A 237 12.04 -9.34 -31.52
N PHE A 238 11.57 -9.46 -30.28
CA PHE A 238 11.85 -10.64 -29.44
C PHE A 238 11.14 -11.89 -29.99
N ILE A 239 9.90 -11.74 -30.44
CA ILE A 239 9.14 -12.83 -31.08
C ILE A 239 9.84 -13.28 -32.38
N ILE A 240 10.21 -12.34 -33.24
CA ILE A 240 10.94 -12.62 -34.48
C ILE A 240 12.29 -13.29 -34.17
N GLY A 241 13.05 -12.76 -33.21
CA GLY A 241 14.33 -13.35 -32.80
C GLY A 241 14.19 -14.79 -32.31
N PHE A 242 13.15 -15.08 -31.51
CA PHE A 242 12.87 -16.44 -31.04
C PHE A 242 12.56 -17.40 -32.20
N PHE A 243 11.75 -16.98 -33.18
CA PHE A 243 11.49 -17.79 -34.37
C PHE A 243 12.73 -17.99 -35.25
N VAL A 244 13.60 -16.99 -35.40
CA VAL A 244 14.87 -17.11 -36.13
C VAL A 244 15.81 -18.11 -35.46
N ILE A 245 15.89 -18.10 -34.13
CA ILE A 245 16.73 -19.06 -33.39
C ILE A 245 16.19 -20.48 -33.58
N ILE A 246 14.87 -20.68 -33.49
CA ILE A 246 14.25 -21.98 -33.72
C ILE A 246 14.51 -22.48 -35.14
N THR A 247 14.39 -21.63 -36.16
CA THR A 247 14.64 -22.05 -37.55
C THR A 247 16.10 -22.41 -37.78
N ILE A 248 17.05 -21.67 -37.21
CA ILE A 248 18.48 -22.02 -37.27
C ILE A 248 18.73 -23.39 -36.61
N ILE A 249 18.16 -23.64 -35.44
CA ILE A 249 18.30 -24.93 -34.75
C ILE A 249 17.77 -26.09 -35.62
N ILE A 250 16.60 -25.90 -36.24
CA ILE A 250 16.01 -26.90 -37.13
C ILE A 250 16.91 -27.14 -38.35
N ILE A 251 17.42 -26.07 -38.98
CA ILE A 251 18.33 -26.18 -40.13
C ILE A 251 19.62 -26.92 -39.72
N CYS A 252 20.23 -26.56 -38.61
CA CYS A 252 21.41 -27.24 -38.08
C CYS A 252 21.14 -28.72 -37.80
N TYR A 253 19.98 -29.06 -37.24
CA TYR A 253 19.58 -30.43 -36.98
C TYR A 253 19.37 -31.25 -38.27
N VAL A 254 18.74 -30.66 -39.29
CA VAL A 254 18.57 -31.29 -40.60
C VAL A 254 19.92 -31.50 -41.27
N ILE A 255 20.80 -30.49 -41.28
CA ILE A 255 22.17 -30.61 -41.79
C ILE A 255 22.92 -31.72 -41.05
N TYR A 256 22.82 -31.77 -39.72
CA TYR A 256 23.42 -32.82 -38.92
C TYR A 256 22.94 -34.22 -39.35
N ILE A 257 21.62 -34.42 -39.54
CA ILE A 257 21.08 -35.70 -40.04
C ILE A 257 21.60 -36.02 -41.45
N LEU A 258 21.66 -35.03 -42.34
CA LEU A 258 22.16 -35.22 -43.71
C LEU A 258 23.64 -35.59 -43.72
N ILE A 259 24.48 -34.92 -42.91
CA ILE A 259 25.89 -35.26 -42.71
C ILE A 259 25.99 -36.69 -42.17
N LYS A 260 25.21 -37.04 -41.15
CA LYS A 260 25.23 -38.39 -40.57
C LYS A 260 24.91 -39.48 -41.60
N LYS A 261 23.95 -39.23 -42.50
CA LYS A 261 23.61 -40.11 -43.63
C LYS A 261 24.70 -40.16 -44.70
N CYS A 262 25.26 -39.01 -45.11
CA CYS A 262 26.30 -38.95 -46.16
C CYS A 262 27.59 -39.64 -45.73
N TYR A 263 27.97 -39.55 -44.45
CA TYR A 263 29.18 -40.17 -43.91
C TYR A 263 28.97 -41.59 -43.36
N GLY A 264 27.77 -42.16 -43.51
CA GLY A 264 27.50 -43.55 -43.09
C GLY A 264 27.66 -43.80 -41.59
N LEU A 265 27.55 -42.75 -40.75
CA LEU A 265 27.76 -42.80 -39.30
C LEU A 265 26.63 -43.52 -38.53
N ASP A 266 25.73 -44.20 -39.22
CA ASP A 266 24.68 -45.04 -38.63
C ASP A 266 25.15 -46.48 -38.34
N THR A 267 26.44 -46.80 -38.45
CA THR A 267 26.97 -48.15 -38.19
C THR A 267 28.00 -48.20 -37.07
N VAL A 268 27.55 -47.93 -35.83
CA VAL A 268 28.22 -48.54 -34.66
C VAL A 268 27.59 -49.92 -34.47
N ARG A 269 28.23 -50.96 -35.04
CA ARG A 269 27.93 -52.34 -34.70
C ARG A 269 28.26 -52.56 -33.22
N PRO A 270 27.39 -53.19 -32.40
CA PRO A 270 27.76 -53.56 -31.04
C PRO A 270 28.90 -54.57 -31.07
N TYR A 271 29.91 -54.33 -30.22
CA TYR A 271 31.04 -55.23 -29.98
C TYR A 271 30.53 -56.64 -29.65
N GLN A 272 30.81 -57.62 -30.52
CA GLN A 272 30.72 -59.03 -30.16
C GLN A 272 32.02 -59.43 -29.43
N ALA A 273 31.88 -59.82 -28.17
CA ALA A 273 32.93 -60.43 -27.38
C ALA A 273 33.24 -61.83 -27.92
N PHE A 274 34.50 -62.10 -28.23
CA PHE A 274 34.99 -63.46 -28.46
C PHE A 274 35.26 -64.13 -27.11
N ASN A 275 34.58 -65.25 -26.84
CA ASN A 275 34.94 -66.22 -25.82
C ASN A 275 35.29 -67.53 -26.54
N TYR A 276 36.52 -68.01 -26.28
CA TYR A 276 37.15 -69.31 -26.55
C TYR A 276 36.96 -69.96 -27.93
#